data_AF-A0A9D4RBP4-F1
#
_entry.id   AF-A0A9D4RBP4-F1
#
_cell.length_a   1.000
_cell.length_b   1.000
_cell.length_c   1.000
_cell.angle_alpha   90.00
_cell.angle_beta   90.00
_cell.angle_gamma   90.00
#
_symmetry.space_group_name_H-M   'P 1'
#
loop_
_entity.id
_entity.type
_entity.pdbx_description
1 polymer ?
#
loop_
_entity_poly.entity_id
_entity_poly.type
_entity_poly.pdbx_seq_one_letter_code
_entity_poly.pdbx_strand_id
1 'polypeptide(L)'
;MTIEQLGALHFIGFCANTSPRTYLDYREFRVCSGANTPEQSAVIVHATDEKEVRRRTIFLKHMLKNVMKRKPGLITVARSVRDGYTPRELFEQIEESVLRTLNATSDRPLRVHYDSELLGGKGGWPRAHTV
;
A
#
# COMPACT_ATOMS: atom_id res chain seq x y z
N MET A 1 7.84 31.56 20.24
CA MET A 1 7.21 30.22 20.34
C MET A 1 7.39 29.76 21.78
N THR A 2 6.32 29.48 22.52
CA THR A 2 6.38 29.08 23.94
C THR A 2 6.74 27.60 24.09
N ILE A 3 7.06 27.17 25.31
CA ILE A 3 7.28 25.76 25.62
C ILE A 3 6.02 24.94 25.37
N GLU A 4 4.81 25.47 25.66
CA GLU A 4 3.58 24.76 25.33
C GLU A 4 3.37 24.63 23.81
N GLN A 5 3.73 25.68 23.05
CA GLN A 5 3.67 25.63 21.58
C GLN A 5 4.65 24.61 20.99
N LEU A 6 5.86 24.49 21.56
CA LEU A 6 6.84 23.46 21.19
C LEU A 6 6.35 22.04 21.54
N GLY A 7 5.74 21.86 22.71
CA GLY A 7 5.14 20.59 23.13
C GLY A 7 3.99 20.17 22.22
N ALA A 8 3.13 21.12 21.82
CA ALA A 8 2.05 20.86 20.88
C ALA A 8 2.57 20.47 19.49
N LEU A 9 3.63 21.12 18.99
CA LEU A 9 4.26 20.74 17.72
C LEU A 9 4.89 19.35 17.77
N HIS A 10 5.50 18.97 18.89
CA HIS A 10 6.03 17.61 19.10
C HIS A 10 4.91 16.56 19.11
N PHE A 11 3.77 16.87 19.72
CA PHE A 11 2.63 15.96 19.81
C PHE A 11 1.90 15.79 18.46
N ILE A 12 1.62 16.89 17.75
CA ILE A 12 0.83 16.83 16.51
C ILE A 12 1.66 16.29 15.34
N GLY A 13 2.98 16.51 15.35
CA GLY A 13 3.86 16.09 14.28
C GLY A 13 3.68 16.90 12.99
N PHE A 14 4.58 16.69 12.04
CA PHE A 14 4.57 17.35 10.74
C PHE A 14 4.41 16.31 9.64
N CYS A 15 3.51 16.51 8.68
CA CYS A 15 3.65 15.81 7.40
C CYS A 15 4.30 16.72 6.38
N ALA A 16 5.07 16.10 5.51
CA ALA A 16 5.29 16.66 4.18
C ALA A 16 4.07 16.34 3.29
N ASN A 17 3.68 17.26 2.42
CA ASN A 17 2.72 16.98 1.33
C ASN A 17 3.33 15.95 0.38
N THR A 18 3.18 14.66 0.65
CA THR A 18 3.87 13.61 -0.13
C THR A 18 2.91 12.70 -0.86
N SER A 19 2.58 13.10 -2.10
CA SER A 19 2.71 12.20 -3.24
C SER A 19 4.10 12.43 -3.84
N PRO A 20 4.81 11.41 -4.37
CA PRO A 20 6.10 11.59 -5.04
C PRO A 20 6.08 12.66 -6.15
N ARG A 21 4.92 12.94 -6.76
CA ARG A 21 4.74 14.02 -7.75
C ARG A 21 4.53 15.42 -7.18
N THR A 22 4.20 15.58 -5.90
CA THR A 22 4.12 16.91 -5.26
C THR A 22 5.45 17.36 -4.66
N TYR A 23 6.53 16.60 -4.90
CA TYR A 23 7.87 16.88 -4.39
C TYR A 23 8.55 18.10 -5.04
N LEU A 24 8.00 18.61 -6.14
CA LEU A 24 8.71 19.52 -7.03
C LEU A 24 8.47 21.03 -6.84
N ASP A 25 7.74 21.54 -5.84
CA ASP A 25 7.79 23.01 -5.71
C ASP A 25 7.54 23.72 -4.37
N TYR A 26 6.87 23.17 -3.34
CA TYR A 26 6.75 23.93 -2.08
C TYR A 26 6.78 23.01 -0.85
N ARG A 27 7.91 23.06 -0.11
CA ARG A 27 8.00 22.49 1.24
C ARG A 27 7.35 23.45 2.23
N GLU A 28 6.03 23.50 2.23
CA GLU A 28 5.33 24.05 3.38
C GLU A 28 5.28 23.00 4.48
N PHE A 29 6.02 23.23 5.56
CA PHE A 29 5.85 22.46 6.79
C PHE A 29 4.45 22.76 7.34
N ARG A 30 3.56 21.77 7.27
CA ARG A 30 2.22 21.87 7.82
C ARG A 30 2.10 20.95 9.03
N VAL A 31 1.45 21.47 10.06
CA VAL A 31 1.03 20.69 11.21
C VAL A 31 -0.10 19.78 10.74
N CYS A 32 0.17 18.48 10.71
CA CYS A 32 -0.83 17.49 10.32
C CYS A 32 -1.46 16.90 11.56
N SER A 33 -2.76 17.06 11.72
CA SER A 33 -3.50 16.13 12.57
C SER A 33 -3.72 14.84 11.77
N GLY A 34 -2.78 13.90 11.85
CA GLY A 34 -3.04 12.54 11.37
C GLY A 34 -4.27 12.00 12.12
N ALA A 35 -5.26 11.46 11.39
CA ALA A 35 -6.44 10.86 12.02
C ALA A 35 -6.12 9.56 12.80
N ASN A 36 -4.85 9.15 12.78
CA ASN A 36 -4.36 7.92 13.40
C ASN A 36 -3.07 8.19 14.17
N THR A 37 -3.15 8.18 15.51
CA THR A 37 -2.00 7.96 16.40
C THR A 37 -1.93 6.47 16.77
N PRO A 38 -0.79 5.96 17.29
CA PRO A 38 -0.69 4.58 17.77
C PRO A 38 -1.77 4.22 18.80
N GLU A 39 -2.20 5.16 19.64
CA GLU A 39 -3.25 4.95 20.65
C GLU A 39 -4.67 5.38 20.20
N GLN A 40 -4.79 6.21 19.17
CA GLN A 40 -6.06 6.73 18.65
C GLN A 40 -6.04 6.69 17.12
N SER A 41 -6.37 5.53 16.58
CA SER A 41 -6.62 5.36 15.16
C SER A 41 -8.12 5.25 14.90
N ALA A 42 -8.63 6.01 13.93
CA ALA A 42 -10.00 5.82 13.44
C ALA A 42 -10.21 4.42 12.84
N VAL A 43 -9.11 3.72 12.52
CA VAL A 43 -9.10 2.38 11.93
C VAL A 43 -8.21 1.47 12.76
N ILE A 44 -8.72 0.32 13.20
CA ILE A 44 -7.90 -0.68 13.90
C ILE A 44 -6.73 -1.08 13.00
N VAL A 45 -5.50 -0.93 13.49
CA VAL A 45 -4.30 -1.37 12.78
C VAL A 45 -4.37 -2.89 12.67
N HIS A 46 -4.60 -3.39 11.45
CA HIS A 46 -4.66 -4.81 11.19
C HIS A 46 -3.25 -5.36 10.98
N ALA A 47 -2.68 -5.95 12.03
CA ALA A 47 -1.42 -6.68 11.93
C ALA A 47 -1.68 -8.05 11.26
N THR A 48 -1.33 -8.17 9.98
CA THR A 48 -1.43 -9.44 9.24
C THR A 48 -0.18 -10.29 9.45
N ASP A 49 -0.32 -11.60 9.27
CA ASP A 49 0.79 -12.56 9.25
C ASP A 49 0.76 -13.41 7.97
N GLU A 50 1.80 -14.22 7.76
CA GLU A 50 1.86 -15.10 6.58
C GLU A 50 0.70 -16.11 6.51
N LYS A 51 0.18 -16.57 7.66
CA LYS A 51 -0.92 -17.55 7.69
C LYS A 51 -2.18 -16.89 7.16
N GLU A 52 -2.44 -15.66 7.54
CA GLU A 52 -3.52 -14.86 7.02
C GLU A 52 -3.32 -14.57 5.53
N VAL A 53 -2.12 -14.18 5.09
CA VAL A 53 -1.83 -13.98 3.65
C VAL A 53 -2.21 -15.24 2.85
N ARG A 54 -1.77 -16.43 3.30
CA ARG A 54 -2.13 -17.71 2.66
C ARG A 54 -3.65 -17.94 2.63
N ARG A 55 -4.34 -17.72 3.75
CA ARG A 55 -5.81 -17.86 3.85
C ARG A 55 -6.54 -16.91 2.90
N ARG A 56 -6.12 -15.64 2.84
CA ARG A 56 -6.69 -14.61 1.97
C ARG A 56 -6.42 -14.92 0.49
N THR A 57 -5.27 -15.47 0.14
CA THR A 57 -4.95 -15.93 -1.21
C THR A 57 -5.88 -17.05 -1.67
N ILE A 58 -6.19 -18.02 -0.81
CA ILE A 58 -7.18 -19.08 -1.12
C ILE A 58 -8.56 -18.49 -1.39
N PHE A 59 -8.96 -17.51 -0.58
CA PHE A 59 -10.23 -16.82 -0.75
C PHE A 59 -10.27 -16.00 -2.05
N LEU A 60 -9.22 -15.25 -2.34
CA LEU A 60 -9.06 -14.51 -3.60
C LEU A 60 -9.18 -15.45 -4.82
N LYS A 61 -8.52 -16.61 -4.78
CA LYS A 61 -8.64 -17.62 -5.85
C LYS A 61 -10.08 -18.05 -6.08
N HIS A 62 -10.84 -18.29 -5.01
CA HIS A 62 -12.25 -18.65 -5.11
C HIS A 62 -13.11 -17.53 -5.72
N MET A 63 -12.89 -16.28 -5.32
CA MET A 63 -13.59 -15.13 -5.91
C MET A 63 -13.27 -14.98 -7.40
N LEU A 64 -11.99 -15.06 -7.76
CA LEU A 64 -11.54 -14.87 -9.13
C LEU A 64 -12.06 -15.94 -10.09
N LYS A 65 -12.27 -17.18 -9.64
CA LYS A 65 -12.89 -18.24 -10.47
C LYS A 65 -14.21 -17.80 -11.12
N ASN A 66 -14.98 -16.93 -10.47
CA ASN A 66 -16.24 -16.43 -11.03
C ASN A 66 -16.06 -15.13 -11.82
N VAL A 67 -15.19 -14.23 -11.35
CA VAL A 67 -14.92 -12.95 -12.03
C VAL A 67 -14.24 -13.18 -13.37
N MET A 68 -13.27 -14.10 -13.43
CA MET A 68 -12.47 -14.35 -14.63
C MET A 68 -13.26 -15.00 -15.77
N LYS A 69 -14.40 -15.65 -15.48
CA LYS A 69 -15.33 -16.14 -16.52
C LYS A 69 -15.84 -15.02 -17.43
N ARG A 70 -15.88 -13.78 -16.95
CA ARG A 70 -16.24 -12.59 -17.74
C ARG A 70 -15.13 -12.11 -18.67
N LYS A 71 -13.95 -12.75 -18.62
CA LYS A 71 -12.78 -12.45 -19.47
C LYS A 71 -12.43 -10.96 -19.48
N PRO A 72 -12.11 -10.36 -18.31
CA PRO A 72 -11.78 -8.94 -18.25
C PRO A 72 -10.63 -8.60 -19.20
N GLY A 73 -10.78 -7.45 -19.89
CA GLY A 73 -9.74 -6.90 -20.76
C GLY A 73 -8.57 -6.28 -19.98
N LEU A 74 -8.85 -5.78 -18.78
CA LEU A 74 -7.90 -5.07 -17.92
C LEU A 74 -8.19 -5.41 -16.46
N ILE A 75 -7.13 -5.57 -15.66
CA ILE A 75 -7.19 -5.76 -14.21
C ILE A 75 -6.20 -4.79 -13.60
N THR A 76 -6.67 -3.95 -12.68
CA THR A 76 -5.83 -3.02 -11.94
C THR A 76 -5.61 -3.56 -10.53
N VAL A 77 -4.35 -3.66 -10.12
CA VAL A 77 -3.96 -4.06 -8.77
C VAL A 77 -3.25 -2.87 -8.12
N ALA A 78 -3.72 -2.46 -6.94
CA ALA A 78 -3.17 -1.31 -6.22
C ALA A 78 -2.43 -1.75 -4.95
N ARG A 79 -1.27 -1.14 -4.69
CA ARG A 79 -0.54 -1.29 -3.42
C ARG A 79 -1.04 -0.25 -2.42
N SER A 80 -1.98 -0.62 -1.55
CA SER A 80 -2.44 0.29 -0.48
C SER A 80 -1.56 0.17 0.77
N VAL A 81 -0.37 0.78 0.70
CA VAL A 81 0.61 0.77 1.81
C VAL A 81 0.26 1.83 2.86
N ARG A 82 -0.26 2.99 2.44
CA ARG A 82 -0.56 4.12 3.34
C ARG A 82 -1.65 3.78 4.35
N ASP A 83 -2.63 2.99 3.93
CA ASP A 83 -3.78 2.66 4.77
C ASP A 83 -3.54 1.38 5.60
N GLY A 84 -2.29 0.87 5.62
CA GLY A 84 -1.88 -0.28 6.44
C GLY A 84 -2.27 -1.66 5.90
N TYR A 85 -2.90 -1.75 4.72
CA TYR A 85 -3.33 -3.03 4.14
C TYR A 85 -2.18 -3.88 3.56
N THR A 86 -0.99 -3.32 3.39
CA THR A 86 0.19 -4.03 2.87
C THR A 86 1.38 -3.81 3.80
N PRO A 87 1.58 -4.67 4.81
CA PRO A 87 2.75 -4.61 5.69
C PRO A 87 4.04 -4.70 4.88
N ARG A 88 5.06 -3.92 5.27
CA ARG A 88 6.31 -3.79 4.51
C ARG A 88 7.11 -5.08 4.46
N GLU A 89 6.96 -5.94 5.46
CA GLU A 89 7.67 -7.20 5.59
C GLU A 89 7.05 -8.28 4.69
N LEU A 90 5.76 -8.14 4.36
CA LEU A 90 4.98 -9.13 3.63
C LEU A 90 4.58 -8.68 2.22
N PHE A 91 4.95 -7.47 1.80
CA PHE A 91 4.47 -6.91 0.53
C PHE A 91 4.85 -7.77 -0.69
N GLU A 92 6.07 -8.32 -0.74
CA GLU A 92 6.51 -9.17 -1.85
C GLU A 92 5.64 -10.43 -1.92
N GLN A 93 5.43 -11.06 -0.76
CA GLN A 93 4.60 -12.27 -0.67
C GLN A 93 3.15 -12.00 -1.08
N ILE A 94 2.58 -10.87 -0.64
CA ILE A 94 1.20 -10.47 -1.00
C ILE A 94 1.10 -10.22 -2.49
N GLU A 95 1.98 -9.39 -3.06
CA GLU A 95 1.96 -9.05 -4.49
C GLU A 95 2.14 -10.30 -5.36
N GLU A 96 3.13 -11.13 -5.02
CA GLU A 96 3.37 -12.37 -5.74
C GLU A 96 2.17 -13.32 -5.67
N SER A 97 1.56 -13.45 -4.48
CA SER A 97 0.38 -14.29 -4.30
C SER A 97 -0.79 -13.81 -5.15
N VAL A 98 -1.02 -12.49 -5.22
CA VAL A 98 -2.07 -11.89 -6.04
C VAL A 98 -1.80 -12.15 -7.53
N LEU A 99 -0.60 -11.83 -8.02
CA LEU A 99 -0.23 -11.99 -9.43
C LEU A 99 -0.27 -13.45 -9.88
N ARG A 100 0.27 -14.37 -9.07
CA ARG A 100 0.21 -15.81 -9.35
C ARG A 100 -1.23 -16.31 -9.38
N THR A 101 -2.08 -15.84 -8.46
CA THR A 101 -3.50 -16.26 -8.42
C THR A 101 -4.28 -15.74 -9.62
N LEU A 102 -4.06 -14.48 -10.01
CA LEU A 102 -4.64 -13.89 -11.22
C LEU A 102 -4.23 -14.68 -12.46
N ASN A 103 -2.94 -14.99 -12.62
CA ASN A 103 -2.46 -15.75 -13.77
C ASN A 103 -3.00 -17.18 -13.78
N ALA A 104 -3.07 -17.85 -12.62
CA ALA A 104 -3.60 -19.21 -12.49
C ALA A 104 -5.13 -19.31 -12.66
N THR A 105 -5.86 -18.20 -12.57
CA THR A 105 -7.32 -18.15 -12.77
C THR A 105 -7.72 -17.52 -14.09
N SER A 106 -6.75 -17.07 -14.89
CA SER A 106 -6.95 -16.55 -16.23
C SER A 106 -6.82 -17.66 -17.26
N ASP A 107 -7.69 -17.67 -18.27
CA ASP A 107 -7.59 -18.60 -19.41
C ASP A 107 -6.42 -18.25 -20.34
N ARG A 108 -5.84 -17.05 -20.19
CA ARG A 108 -4.74 -16.54 -21.02
C ARG A 108 -3.62 -15.97 -20.17
N PRO A 109 -2.35 -16.03 -20.63
CA PRO A 109 -1.25 -15.38 -19.95
C PRO A 109 -1.52 -13.89 -19.73
N LEU A 110 -1.32 -13.41 -18.51
CA LEU A 110 -1.48 -12.00 -18.18
C LEU A 110 -0.18 -11.25 -18.45
N ARG A 111 -0.28 -10.14 -19.21
CA ARG A 111 0.84 -9.21 -19.35
C ARG A 111 0.80 -8.22 -18.20
N VAL A 112 1.76 -8.32 -17.29
CA VAL A 112 1.90 -7.40 -16.16
C VAL A 112 2.58 -6.11 -16.62
N HIS A 113 1.94 -4.98 -16.35
CA HIS A 113 2.52 -3.64 -16.54
C HIS A 113 2.54 -2.93 -15.19
N TYR A 114 3.72 -2.47 -14.79
CA TYR A 114 3.88 -1.65 -13.58
C TYR A 114 3.79 -0.19 -13.98
N ASP A 115 2.95 0.56 -13.28
CA ASP A 115 2.86 2.01 -13.44
C ASP A 115 4.24 2.65 -13.19
N SER A 116 4.64 3.61 -14.03
CA SER A 116 5.89 4.36 -13.85
C SER A 116 5.91 5.15 -12.54
N GLU A 117 4.74 5.49 -12.02
CA GLU A 117 4.53 6.22 -10.78
C GLU A 117 4.17 5.29 -9.61
N LEU A 118 4.32 3.97 -9.77
CA LEU A 118 4.05 3.02 -8.70
C LEU A 118 4.99 3.31 -7.52
N LEU A 119 4.40 3.59 -6.35
CA LEU A 119 5.16 3.88 -5.15
C LEU A 119 6.08 2.70 -4.77
N GLY A 120 7.38 2.99 -4.62
CA GLY A 120 8.44 1.99 -4.43
C GLY A 120 8.90 1.29 -5.73
N GLY A 121 8.37 1.67 -6.90
CA GLY A 121 8.68 1.09 -8.19
C GLY A 121 8.32 -0.39 -8.31
N LYS A 122 8.74 -1.04 -9.40
CA LYS A 122 8.53 -2.49 -9.58
C LYS A 122 9.08 -3.32 -8.43
N GLY A 123 10.26 -2.95 -7.91
CA GLY A 123 10.95 -3.68 -6.84
C GLY A 123 10.38 -3.49 -5.44
N GLY A 124 9.47 -2.54 -5.24
CA GLY A 124 8.92 -2.20 -3.93
C GLY A 124 9.92 -1.53 -2.99
N TRP A 125 9.51 -1.40 -1.73
CA TRP A 125 10.22 -0.62 -0.72
C TRP A 125 11.66 -1.07 -0.37
N PRO A 126 12.01 -2.38 -0.32
CA PRO A 126 13.38 -2.80 -0.03
C PRO A 126 14.39 -2.27 -1.04
N ARG A 127 13.95 -1.97 -2.26
CA ARG A 127 14.77 -1.45 -3.36
C ARG A 127 14.57 0.04 -3.64
N ALA A 128 13.71 0.70 -2.87
CA ALA A 128 13.46 2.14 -3.01
C ALA A 128 14.63 3.01 -2.50
N HIS A 129 15.54 2.43 -1.70
CA HIS A 129 16.71 3.12 -1.14
C HIS A 129 18.01 2.88 -1.90
N THR A 130 17.96 2.27 -3.09
CA THR A 130 19.14 1.91 -3.91
C THR A 130 19.35 2.83 -5.11
N VAL A 131 18.85 4.06 -5.05
CA VAL A 131 19.04 5.11 -6.06
C VAL A 131 20.00 6.16 -5.52
#